data_AF-A0A4Y8D8Z0-F1
#
_entry.id   AF-A0A4Y8D8Z0-F1
#
_cell.length_a   1.000
_cell.length_b   1.000
_cell.length_c   1.000
_cell.angle_alpha   90.00
_cell.angle_beta   90.00
_cell.angle_gamma   90.00
#
_symmetry.space_group_name_H-M   'P 1'
#
loop_
_entity.id
_entity.type
_entity.pdbx_description
1 polymer ?
#
loop_
_entity_poly.entity_id
_entity_poly.type
_entity_poly.pdbx_seq_one_letter_code
_entity_poly.pdbx_strand_id
1 'polypeptide(L)'
;MKYSIAVAALAASSAVAAPTTKLNAKQRLAQRNKNAARSEYYNESWAGAVLTGAVYTGVSASFPIPKPAIGTTGETSASDFTASTWIGIDGYNCNNLWQAGVDATIEKSTGEISYYAWYEWYPADTQVIDLGTLTAEDVISVNLTTSGLNQGTVVMENKSTGKSYTTTVSSANTLCGVSAEWIMEDLSIDSSTIGLANYGSVVFSDAVATTASETVTPSGAEILDIETSSNIILTKSSVTGKSVTIAYV
;
A
#
# COMPACT_ATOMS: atom_id res chain seq x y z
N MET A 1 58.68 -22.77 11.37
CA MET A 1 57.83 -21.56 11.47
C MET A 1 58.47 -20.44 10.68
N LYS A 2 57.82 -20.01 9.59
CA LYS A 2 57.74 -18.64 9.06
C LYS A 2 57.18 -18.74 7.64
N TYR A 3 55.89 -18.46 7.52
CA TYR A 3 55.08 -18.55 6.31
C TYR A 3 55.40 -17.40 5.38
N SER A 4 55.61 -17.69 4.10
CA SER A 4 55.74 -16.70 3.02
C SER A 4 54.39 -16.04 2.75
N ILE A 5 54.36 -14.72 2.77
CA ILE A 5 53.21 -13.88 2.45
C ILE A 5 53.01 -13.91 0.93
N ALA A 6 51.90 -14.49 0.47
CA ALA A 6 51.44 -14.34 -0.90
C ALA A 6 50.75 -12.97 -1.06
N VAL A 7 51.28 -12.12 -1.92
CA VAL A 7 50.63 -10.87 -2.33
C VAL A 7 49.53 -11.23 -3.34
N ALA A 8 48.27 -11.15 -2.91
CA ALA A 8 47.12 -11.25 -3.81
C ALA A 8 46.97 -9.93 -4.57
N ALA A 9 47.14 -9.97 -5.89
CA ALA A 9 46.79 -8.85 -6.75
C ALA A 9 45.27 -8.66 -6.76
N LEU A 10 44.77 -7.54 -6.22
CA LEU A 10 43.39 -7.12 -6.44
C LEU A 10 43.24 -6.72 -7.91
N ALA A 11 42.54 -7.55 -8.69
CA ALA A 11 41.99 -7.13 -9.96
C ALA A 11 40.82 -6.17 -9.67
N ALA A 12 41.00 -4.89 -9.97
CA ALA A 12 39.91 -3.92 -9.98
C ALA A 12 38.94 -4.28 -11.11
N SER A 13 37.81 -4.89 -10.79
CA SER A 13 36.69 -5.03 -11.72
C SER A 13 36.10 -3.64 -11.96
N SER A 14 36.39 -3.07 -13.12
CA SER A 14 35.70 -1.88 -13.60
C SER A 14 34.24 -2.28 -13.84
N ALA A 15 33.32 -1.84 -12.98
CA ALA A 15 31.90 -1.92 -13.28
C ALA A 15 31.65 -1.04 -14.51
N VAL A 16 31.46 -1.65 -15.67
CA VAL A 16 31.00 -0.95 -16.87
C VAL A 16 29.56 -0.55 -16.59
N ALA A 17 29.35 0.72 -16.24
CA ALA A 17 28.01 1.28 -16.13
C ALA A 17 27.32 1.10 -17.50
N ALA A 18 26.21 0.36 -17.52
CA ALA A 18 25.38 0.25 -18.70
C ALA A 18 24.94 1.66 -19.14
N PRO A 19 24.99 1.99 -20.44
CA PRO A 19 24.62 3.32 -20.89
C PRO A 19 23.13 3.56 -20.58
N THR A 20 22.85 4.58 -19.78
CA THR A 20 21.48 5.07 -19.61
C THR A 20 21.04 5.68 -20.93
N THR A 21 20.23 4.96 -21.69
CA THR A 21 19.64 5.46 -22.93
C THR A 21 18.68 6.60 -22.58
N LYS A 22 19.11 7.84 -22.82
CA LYS A 22 18.25 9.01 -22.69
C LYS A 22 17.11 8.87 -23.71
N LEU A 23 15.90 8.60 -23.22
CA LEU A 23 14.69 8.56 -24.04
C LEU A 23 14.57 9.84 -24.87
N ASN A 24 14.30 9.67 -26.16
CA ASN A 24 14.10 10.81 -27.06
C ASN A 24 12.76 11.52 -26.77
N ALA A 25 12.59 12.73 -27.32
CA ALA A 25 11.41 13.55 -27.05
C ALA A 25 10.08 12.85 -27.40
N LYS A 26 10.05 12.01 -28.45
CA LYS A 26 8.86 11.23 -28.84
C LYS A 26 8.57 10.10 -27.86
N GLN A 27 9.59 9.42 -27.35
CA GLN A 27 9.45 8.40 -26.31
C GLN A 27 9.02 9.00 -24.97
N ARG A 28 9.58 10.16 -24.60
CA ARG A 28 9.14 10.92 -23.42
C ARG A 28 7.70 11.40 -23.57
N LEU A 29 7.31 11.86 -24.75
CA LEU A 29 5.93 12.26 -25.04
C LEU A 29 4.99 11.04 -25.05
N ALA A 30 5.40 9.91 -25.62
CA ALA A 30 4.62 8.68 -25.59
C ALA A 30 4.47 8.12 -24.18
N GLN A 31 5.50 8.22 -23.33
CA GLN A 31 5.44 7.83 -21.93
C GLN A 31 4.59 8.81 -21.11
N ARG A 32 4.70 10.12 -21.36
CA ARG A 32 3.79 11.12 -20.80
C ARG A 32 2.34 10.89 -21.24
N ASN A 33 2.10 10.53 -22.50
CA ASN A 33 0.77 10.23 -23.02
C ASN A 33 0.23 8.90 -22.50
N LYS A 34 1.08 7.90 -22.25
CA LYS A 34 0.69 6.67 -21.53
C LYS A 34 0.34 6.96 -20.08
N ASN A 35 1.07 7.87 -19.43
CA ASN A 35 0.75 8.30 -18.06
C ASN A 35 -0.49 9.21 -18.02
N ALA A 36 -0.74 10.01 -19.06
CA ALA A 36 -1.91 10.90 -19.18
C ALA A 36 -3.16 10.21 -19.76
N ALA A 37 -3.02 9.02 -20.35
CA ALA A 37 -4.14 8.16 -20.77
C ALA A 37 -4.57 7.18 -19.67
N ARG A 38 -3.98 7.29 -18.47
CA ARG A 38 -4.46 6.57 -17.29
C ARG A 38 -5.67 7.33 -16.77
N SER A 39 -6.83 6.69 -16.75
CA SER A 39 -8.01 7.24 -16.11
C SER A 39 -7.72 7.38 -14.62
N GLU A 40 -7.62 8.61 -14.15
CA GLU A 40 -7.61 8.94 -12.72
C GLU A 40 -9.08 8.90 -12.29
N TYR A 41 -9.41 8.00 -11.37
CA TYR A 41 -10.76 7.84 -10.85
C TYR A 41 -10.84 8.43 -9.46
N TYR A 42 -11.81 9.30 -9.24
CA TYR A 42 -12.10 9.86 -7.94
C TYR A 42 -13.20 9.07 -7.24
N ASN A 43 -13.05 8.88 -5.94
CA ASN A 43 -14.07 8.34 -5.06
C ASN A 43 -13.89 8.93 -3.65
N GLU A 44 -14.81 8.66 -2.73
CA GLU A 44 -14.83 9.33 -1.42
C GLU A 44 -13.95 8.66 -0.35
N SER A 45 -13.29 7.52 -0.64
CA SER A 45 -12.62 6.74 0.42
C SER A 45 -11.25 6.17 0.06
N TRP A 46 -11.02 5.70 -1.17
CA TRP A 46 -9.80 4.99 -1.53
C TRP A 46 -8.89 5.82 -2.44
N ALA A 47 -7.62 5.94 -2.05
CA ALA A 47 -6.53 6.41 -2.90
C ALA A 47 -5.51 5.30 -3.12
N GLY A 48 -4.97 5.16 -4.32
CA GLY A 48 -3.91 4.21 -4.61
C GLY A 48 -3.99 3.56 -5.97
N ALA A 49 -3.67 2.27 -6.01
CA ALA A 49 -3.61 1.51 -7.26
C ALA A 49 -4.38 0.20 -7.14
N VAL A 50 -5.20 -0.10 -8.15
CA VAL A 50 -5.99 -1.33 -8.25
C VAL A 50 -5.67 -2.05 -9.55
N LEU A 51 -5.20 -3.29 -9.47
CA LEU A 51 -5.08 -4.16 -10.63
C LEU A 51 -6.38 -4.90 -10.87
N THR A 52 -6.81 -5.00 -12.13
CA THR A 52 -8.00 -5.74 -12.56
C THR A 52 -7.68 -6.59 -13.79
N GLY A 53 -8.58 -7.52 -14.14
CA GLY A 53 -8.50 -8.28 -15.39
C GLY A 53 -7.76 -9.62 -15.30
N ALA A 54 -7.45 -10.10 -14.10
CA ALA A 54 -6.95 -11.45 -13.85
C ALA A 54 -7.62 -12.05 -12.60
N VAL A 55 -7.31 -13.32 -12.30
CA VAL A 55 -7.65 -13.94 -11.02
C VAL A 55 -6.44 -13.83 -10.08
N TYR A 56 -6.56 -12.98 -9.06
CA TYR A 56 -5.54 -12.75 -8.06
C TYR A 56 -5.69 -13.71 -6.88
N THR A 57 -4.58 -14.30 -6.48
CA THR A 57 -4.48 -15.24 -5.35
C THR A 57 -3.51 -14.74 -4.29
N GLY A 58 -2.86 -13.60 -4.50
CA GLY A 58 -2.02 -12.97 -3.51
C GLY A 58 -1.69 -11.52 -3.85
N VAL A 59 -1.34 -10.75 -2.82
CA VAL A 59 -0.86 -9.37 -2.93
C VAL A 59 0.19 -9.14 -1.83
N SER A 60 1.21 -8.36 -2.13
CA SER A 60 2.20 -7.97 -1.12
C SER A 60 2.81 -6.61 -1.40
N ALA A 61 3.26 -5.95 -0.34
CA ALA A 61 4.12 -4.78 -0.39
C ALA A 61 4.82 -4.57 0.97
N SER A 62 5.69 -3.57 1.01
CA SER A 62 6.12 -2.96 2.27
C SER A 62 5.87 -1.46 2.25
N PHE A 63 5.61 -0.86 3.39
CA PHE A 63 5.40 0.57 3.53
C PHE A 63 5.87 1.05 4.92
N PRO A 64 6.38 2.29 5.05
CA PRO A 64 6.58 2.90 6.35
C PRO A 64 5.23 3.29 6.96
N ILE A 65 5.05 3.12 8.27
CA ILE A 65 3.90 3.69 8.98
C ILE A 65 4.02 5.22 8.90
N PRO A 66 3.04 5.93 8.32
CA PRO A 66 3.10 7.39 8.29
C PRO A 66 2.94 7.97 9.69
N LYS A 67 3.55 9.13 9.92
CA LYS A 67 3.18 9.95 11.08
C LYS A 67 1.91 10.75 10.73
N PRO A 68 0.78 10.53 11.42
CA PRO A 68 -0.45 11.26 11.13
C PRO A 68 -0.34 12.70 11.66
N ALA A 69 -0.94 13.63 10.91
CA ALA A 69 -1.17 15.00 11.34
C ALA A 69 -2.61 15.41 11.03
N ILE A 70 -3.08 16.48 11.67
CA ILE A 70 -4.42 17.01 11.45
C ILE A 70 -4.60 17.38 9.97
N GLY A 71 -5.65 16.85 9.35
CA GLY A 71 -6.04 17.18 7.99
C GLY A 71 -6.36 18.67 7.86
N THR A 72 -5.85 19.29 6.80
CA THR A 72 -5.95 20.74 6.57
C THR A 72 -7.01 21.13 5.55
N THR A 73 -7.57 20.14 4.85
CA THR A 73 -8.43 20.34 3.68
C THR A 73 -9.64 19.40 3.75
N GLY A 74 -10.82 19.84 3.29
CA GLY A 74 -12.05 19.05 3.19
C GLY A 74 -12.73 18.78 4.54
N GLU A 75 -12.07 18.02 5.40
CA GLU A 75 -12.68 17.32 6.55
C GLU A 75 -12.23 17.91 7.89
N THR A 76 -11.88 19.19 7.86
CA THR A 76 -11.23 19.89 8.98
C THR A 76 -12.06 19.93 10.27
N SER A 77 -13.36 19.60 10.23
CA SER A 77 -14.23 19.55 11.41
C SER A 77 -14.15 18.25 12.20
N ALA A 78 -13.51 17.20 11.67
CA ALA A 78 -13.37 15.92 12.35
C ALA A 78 -12.67 16.07 13.73
N SER A 79 -13.01 15.17 14.67
CA SER A 79 -12.37 15.10 15.97
C SER A 79 -11.11 14.24 15.93
N ASP A 80 -11.11 13.21 15.09
CA ASP A 80 -9.99 12.29 14.89
C ASP A 80 -9.59 12.29 13.42
N PHE A 81 -8.29 12.15 13.17
CA PHE A 81 -7.75 12.06 11.83
C PHE A 81 -6.98 10.77 11.68
N THR A 82 -7.37 9.92 10.73
CA THR A 82 -6.78 8.60 10.52
C THR A 82 -6.15 8.51 9.14
N ALA A 83 -4.98 7.88 9.08
CA ALA A 83 -4.39 7.38 7.84
C ALA A 83 -4.40 5.85 7.90
N SER A 84 -5.33 5.21 7.18
CA SER A 84 -5.37 3.76 7.08
C SER A 84 -4.56 3.32 5.85
N THR A 85 -3.50 2.53 6.07
CA THR A 85 -2.58 2.06 5.01
C THR A 85 -2.68 0.55 4.90
N TRP A 86 -3.14 0.03 3.77
CA TRP A 86 -3.38 -1.41 3.62
C TRP A 86 -3.17 -1.94 2.20
N ILE A 87 -3.12 -3.27 2.08
CA ILE A 87 -3.18 -3.99 0.79
C ILE A 87 -4.33 -4.98 0.82
N GLY A 88 -4.89 -5.29 -0.35
CA GLY A 88 -6.09 -6.12 -0.43
C GLY A 88 -6.21 -6.98 -1.69
N ILE A 89 -7.10 -7.96 -1.61
CA ILE A 89 -7.68 -8.68 -2.74
C ILE A 89 -9.20 -8.44 -2.69
N ASP A 90 -9.77 -8.04 -3.82
CA ASP A 90 -11.18 -7.68 -4.01
C ASP A 90 -11.63 -6.34 -3.39
N GLY A 91 -12.89 -6.21 -2.96
CA GLY A 91 -13.51 -4.92 -2.62
C GLY A 91 -13.79 -4.00 -3.83
N TYR A 92 -12.89 -3.97 -4.82
CA TYR A 92 -13.10 -3.31 -6.10
C TYR A 92 -13.78 -4.27 -7.09
N ASN A 93 -14.99 -3.93 -7.54
CA ASN A 93 -15.85 -4.80 -8.37
C ASN A 93 -16.25 -6.15 -7.72
N CYS A 94 -16.09 -6.27 -6.40
CA CYS A 94 -16.50 -7.43 -5.62
C CYS A 94 -16.93 -6.99 -4.22
N ASN A 95 -17.98 -7.60 -3.67
CA ASN A 95 -18.55 -7.16 -2.38
C ASN A 95 -17.80 -7.67 -1.14
N ASN A 96 -16.83 -8.56 -1.33
CA ASN A 96 -16.02 -9.13 -0.27
C ASN A 96 -14.59 -8.66 -0.45
N LEU A 97 -13.83 -8.54 0.64
CA LEU A 97 -12.48 -7.99 0.62
C LEU A 97 -11.62 -8.71 1.66
N TRP A 98 -10.45 -9.16 1.23
CA TRP A 98 -9.42 -9.69 2.13
C TRP A 98 -8.27 -8.71 2.20
N GLN A 99 -8.07 -8.10 3.36
CA GLN A 99 -7.18 -6.96 3.52
C GLN A 99 -6.43 -6.96 4.85
N ALA A 100 -5.30 -6.26 4.89
CA ALA A 100 -4.53 -6.05 6.10
C ALA A 100 -3.64 -4.81 6.00
N GLY A 101 -3.44 -4.16 7.14
CA GLY A 101 -2.78 -2.86 7.17
C GLY A 101 -2.51 -2.33 8.56
N VAL A 102 -2.22 -1.03 8.60
CA VAL A 102 -1.99 -0.27 9.82
C VAL A 102 -2.80 1.02 9.75
N ASP A 103 -3.49 1.32 10.85
CA ASP A 103 -4.12 2.60 11.06
C ASP A 103 -3.21 3.47 11.93
N ALA A 104 -3.06 4.72 11.51
CA ALA A 104 -2.36 5.75 12.25
C ALA A 104 -3.32 6.91 12.52
N THR A 105 -3.71 7.11 13.78
CA THR A 105 -4.71 8.10 14.16
C THR A 105 -4.10 9.18 15.03
N ILE A 106 -4.53 10.42 14.82
CA ILE A 106 -4.25 11.56 15.70
C ILE A 106 -5.57 12.15 16.20
N GLU A 107 -5.72 12.26 17.52
CA GLU A 107 -6.84 12.98 18.12
C GLU A 107 -6.57 14.48 18.04
N LYS A 108 -7.50 15.24 17.45
CA LYS A 108 -7.32 16.70 17.23
C LYS A 108 -7.22 17.49 18.54
N SER A 109 -7.94 17.05 19.58
CA SER A 109 -8.07 17.81 20.82
C SER A 109 -6.82 17.73 21.70
N THR A 110 -6.17 16.57 21.73
CA THR A 110 -5.01 16.26 22.58
C THR A 110 -3.70 16.24 21.81
N GLY A 111 -3.74 15.95 20.50
CA GLY A 111 -2.56 15.62 19.70
C GLY A 111 -1.99 14.22 20.01
N GLU A 112 -2.72 13.38 20.74
CA GLU A 112 -2.33 12.00 21.00
C GLU A 112 -2.36 11.20 19.70
N ILE A 113 -1.32 10.38 19.49
CA ILE A 113 -1.18 9.53 18.30
C ILE A 113 -1.24 8.07 18.73
N SER A 114 -2.05 7.29 18.03
CA SER A 114 -2.16 5.85 18.20
C SER A 114 -1.92 5.12 16.87
N TYR A 115 -1.41 3.90 16.98
CA TYR A 115 -1.19 3.01 15.86
C TYR A 115 -1.69 1.62 16.21
N TYR A 116 -2.34 0.94 15.27
CA TYR A 116 -2.59 -0.49 15.40
C TYR A 116 -2.52 -1.19 14.04
N ALA A 117 -2.03 -2.42 14.07
CA ALA A 117 -2.03 -3.30 12.91
C ALA A 117 -3.27 -4.19 12.95
N TRP A 118 -3.77 -4.56 11.79
CA TRP A 118 -5.01 -5.30 11.66
C TRP A 118 -5.07 -6.15 10.38
N TYR A 119 -5.98 -7.12 10.37
CA TYR A 119 -6.46 -7.77 9.15
C TYR A 119 -7.97 -7.86 9.19
N GLU A 120 -8.58 -8.01 8.01
CA GLU A 120 -10.03 -8.13 7.89
C GLU A 120 -10.40 -9.00 6.68
N TRP A 121 -11.40 -9.86 6.89
CA TRP A 121 -12.15 -10.48 5.80
C TRP A 121 -13.54 -9.86 5.76
N TYR A 122 -13.66 -8.72 5.10
CA TYR A 122 -14.91 -7.99 4.99
C TYR A 122 -15.99 -8.88 4.36
N PRO A 123 -17.24 -8.87 4.87
CA PRO A 123 -17.81 -7.95 5.87
C PRO A 123 -17.72 -8.42 7.35
N ALA A 124 -16.82 -9.34 7.70
CA ALA A 124 -16.58 -9.67 9.10
C ALA A 124 -15.79 -8.55 9.79
N ASP A 125 -15.92 -8.44 11.12
CA ASP A 125 -15.22 -7.42 11.91
C ASP A 125 -13.69 -7.48 11.75
N THR A 126 -13.07 -6.31 11.65
CA THR A 126 -11.62 -6.13 11.71
C THR A 126 -10.99 -6.78 12.95
N GLN A 127 -9.87 -7.47 12.75
CA GLN A 127 -9.12 -8.15 13.80
C GLN A 127 -7.79 -7.44 14.06
N VAL A 128 -7.64 -6.84 15.25
CA VAL A 128 -6.39 -6.21 15.68
C VAL A 128 -5.33 -7.26 15.98
N ILE A 129 -4.09 -7.03 15.55
CA ILE A 129 -2.97 -7.94 15.74
C ILE A 129 -1.82 -7.29 16.53
N ASP A 130 -1.07 -8.13 17.26
CA ASP A 130 0.13 -7.72 17.96
C ASP A 130 1.38 -7.81 17.07
N LEU A 131 1.80 -6.66 16.51
CA LEU A 131 3.10 -6.46 15.88
C LEU A 131 4.10 -5.73 16.78
N GLY A 132 3.88 -5.77 18.09
CA GLY A 132 4.65 -5.02 19.08
C GLY A 132 4.27 -3.54 19.09
N THR A 133 5.07 -2.73 19.78
CA THR A 133 4.92 -1.28 19.74
C THR A 133 5.23 -0.78 18.34
N LEU A 134 4.24 -0.14 17.72
CA LEU A 134 4.35 0.49 16.41
C LEU A 134 4.70 1.96 16.57
N THR A 135 5.61 2.45 15.73
CA THR A 135 5.97 3.86 15.67
C THR A 135 6.03 4.34 14.22
N ALA A 136 5.89 5.65 14.01
CA ALA A 136 6.09 6.24 12.69
C ALA A 136 7.46 5.85 12.12
N GLU A 137 7.51 5.66 10.80
CA GLU A 137 8.67 5.20 10.02
C GLU A 137 9.06 3.72 10.23
N ASP A 138 8.37 2.97 11.10
CA ASP A 138 8.52 1.52 11.10
C ASP A 138 8.09 0.95 9.73
N VAL A 139 8.91 0.06 9.17
CA VAL A 139 8.61 -0.53 7.86
C VAL A 139 7.79 -1.80 8.05
N ILE A 140 6.54 -1.76 7.64
CA ILE A 140 5.63 -2.90 7.68
C ILE A 140 5.68 -3.63 6.35
N SER A 141 5.83 -4.94 6.40
CA SER A 141 5.66 -5.83 5.25
C SER A 141 4.37 -6.59 5.41
N VAL A 142 3.55 -6.61 4.36
CA VAL A 142 2.28 -7.33 4.33
C VAL A 142 2.28 -8.28 3.13
N ASN A 143 1.89 -9.53 3.35
CA ASN A 143 1.65 -10.51 2.31
C ASN A 143 0.32 -11.20 2.59
N LEU A 144 -0.62 -11.06 1.67
CA LEU A 144 -1.90 -11.74 1.68
C LEU A 144 -1.90 -12.81 0.58
N THR A 145 -2.43 -13.97 0.90
CA THR A 145 -2.70 -15.02 -0.08
C THR A 145 -4.09 -15.61 0.16
N THR A 146 -4.67 -16.21 -0.87
CA THR A 146 -5.92 -16.96 -0.76
C THR A 146 -5.82 -18.33 -1.43
N SER A 147 -6.48 -19.32 -0.82
CA SER A 147 -6.70 -20.66 -1.35
C SER A 147 -8.20 -20.89 -1.49
N GLY A 148 -8.63 -21.30 -2.69
CA GLY A 148 -10.05 -21.54 -2.99
C GLY A 148 -10.95 -20.30 -2.90
N LEU A 149 -10.37 -19.09 -2.79
CA LEU A 149 -11.07 -17.81 -2.62
C LEU A 149 -11.92 -17.71 -1.34
N ASN A 150 -11.87 -18.70 -0.44
CA ASN A 150 -12.63 -18.74 0.81
C ASN A 150 -11.75 -19.04 2.04
N GLN A 151 -10.45 -19.20 1.83
CA GLN A 151 -9.43 -19.25 2.87
C GLN A 151 -8.33 -18.26 2.53
N GLY A 152 -7.83 -17.54 3.53
CA GLY A 152 -6.79 -16.53 3.34
C GLY A 152 -5.74 -16.64 4.42
N THR A 153 -4.50 -16.36 4.03
CA THR A 153 -3.38 -16.24 4.96
C THR A 153 -2.88 -14.81 4.90
N VAL A 154 -2.69 -14.23 6.07
CA VAL A 154 -1.99 -12.94 6.24
C VAL A 154 -0.67 -13.21 6.93
N VAL A 155 0.40 -12.66 6.37
CA VAL A 155 1.71 -12.53 7.00
C VAL A 155 2.02 -11.04 7.09
N MET A 156 2.17 -10.55 8.31
CA MET A 156 2.62 -9.19 8.56
C MET A 156 3.90 -9.19 9.39
N GLU A 157 4.83 -8.31 9.06
CA GLU A 157 6.10 -8.15 9.76
C GLU A 157 6.39 -6.66 9.94
N ASN A 158 6.67 -6.23 11.16
CA ASN A 158 7.37 -4.98 11.40
C ASN A 158 8.87 -5.25 11.18
N LYS A 159 9.38 -4.93 9.99
CA LYS A 159 10.77 -5.16 9.59
C LYS A 159 11.76 -4.34 10.42
N SER A 160 11.32 -3.24 11.02
CA SER A 160 12.17 -2.41 11.90
C SER A 160 12.46 -3.11 13.24
N THR A 161 11.53 -3.93 13.73
CA THR A 161 11.65 -4.63 15.02
C THR A 161 11.85 -6.14 14.89
N GLY A 162 11.56 -6.71 13.72
CA GLY A 162 11.57 -8.15 13.45
C GLY A 162 10.36 -8.91 14.01
N LYS A 163 9.38 -8.21 14.60
CA LYS A 163 8.15 -8.85 15.11
C LYS A 163 7.25 -9.17 13.93
N SER A 164 6.77 -10.41 13.88
CA SER A 164 5.87 -10.90 12.83
C SER A 164 4.62 -11.54 13.41
N TYR A 165 3.58 -11.56 12.59
CA TYR A 165 2.30 -12.20 12.82
C TYR A 165 1.92 -13.00 11.58
N THR A 166 1.36 -14.19 11.79
CA THR A 166 0.83 -15.03 10.71
C THR A 166 -0.41 -15.74 11.18
N THR A 167 -1.47 -15.66 10.39
CA THR A 167 -2.68 -16.46 10.61
C THR A 167 -3.32 -16.87 9.30
N THR A 168 -4.08 -17.95 9.34
CA THR A 168 -4.93 -18.41 8.25
C THR A 168 -6.36 -18.44 8.74
N VAL A 169 -7.26 -17.82 7.99
CA VAL A 169 -8.69 -17.73 8.29
C VAL A 169 -9.50 -18.32 7.15
N SER A 170 -10.68 -18.84 7.48
CA SER A 170 -11.67 -19.30 6.51
C SER A 170 -12.92 -18.44 6.62
N SER A 171 -13.57 -18.17 5.50
CA SER A 171 -14.77 -17.34 5.43
C SER A 171 -15.86 -18.01 4.61
N ALA A 172 -17.12 -17.77 4.99
CA ALA A 172 -18.28 -18.12 4.16
C ALA A 172 -18.47 -17.13 3.00
N ASN A 173 -17.91 -15.92 3.11
CA ASN A 173 -18.00 -14.87 2.10
C ASN A 173 -16.84 -15.03 1.11
N THR A 174 -17.07 -15.73 0.01
CA THR A 174 -16.02 -16.08 -0.96
C THR A 174 -15.59 -14.85 -1.76
N LEU A 175 -14.27 -14.64 -1.88
CA LEU A 175 -13.64 -13.66 -2.75
C LEU A 175 -14.00 -13.93 -4.23
N CYS A 176 -14.01 -12.90 -5.04
CA CYS A 176 -14.14 -12.99 -6.49
C CYS A 176 -12.76 -13.22 -7.15
N GLY A 177 -11.69 -12.76 -6.50
CA GLY A 177 -10.31 -12.74 -6.99
C GLY A 177 -10.10 -11.78 -8.16
N VAL A 178 -10.94 -10.77 -8.35
CA VAL A 178 -10.96 -9.90 -9.55
C VAL A 178 -10.14 -8.63 -9.41
N SER A 179 -9.72 -8.27 -8.19
CA SER A 179 -8.79 -7.18 -7.96
C SER A 179 -7.68 -7.49 -6.97
N ALA A 180 -6.60 -6.71 -7.04
CA ALA A 180 -5.56 -6.63 -6.04
C ALA A 180 -5.08 -5.17 -5.91
N GLU A 181 -4.93 -4.68 -4.68
CA GLU A 181 -4.79 -3.25 -4.44
C GLU A 181 -3.82 -2.86 -3.31
N TRP A 182 -3.36 -1.61 -3.39
CA TRP A 182 -2.49 -0.93 -2.41
C TRP A 182 -3.07 0.45 -2.13
N ILE A 183 -3.61 0.65 -0.94
CA ILE A 183 -4.57 1.72 -0.66
C ILE A 183 -4.16 2.53 0.58
N MET A 184 -4.34 3.85 0.45
CA MET A 184 -4.61 4.73 1.59
C MET A 184 -6.12 4.95 1.64
N GLU A 185 -6.74 4.66 2.77
CA GLU A 185 -8.18 4.78 2.94
C GLU A 185 -8.55 5.92 3.90
N ASP A 186 -9.56 6.67 3.49
CA ASP A 186 -10.31 7.60 4.30
C ASP A 186 -11.54 6.90 4.88
N LEU A 187 -11.57 6.88 6.21
CA LEU A 187 -12.61 6.25 7.02
C LEU A 187 -13.76 7.24 7.36
N SER A 188 -13.76 8.44 6.77
CA SER A 188 -14.84 9.43 6.95
C SER A 188 -16.21 8.92 6.50
N ILE A 189 -16.22 7.94 5.58
CA ILE A 189 -17.43 7.24 5.14
C ILE A 189 -18.10 6.43 6.26
N ASP A 190 -17.33 5.98 7.26
CA ASP A 190 -17.83 5.20 8.39
C ASP A 190 -18.34 6.10 9.52
N SER A 191 -17.74 7.28 9.66
CA SER A 191 -18.16 8.28 10.64
C SER A 191 -17.68 9.67 10.29
N SER A 192 -18.61 10.64 10.31
CA SER A 192 -18.32 12.08 10.20
C SER A 192 -17.39 12.65 11.30
N THR A 193 -17.08 11.87 12.34
CA THR A 193 -16.12 12.26 13.39
C THR A 193 -14.68 11.96 13.00
N ILE A 194 -14.47 11.15 11.97
CA ILE A 194 -13.16 10.77 11.44
C ILE A 194 -12.95 11.55 10.14
N GLY A 195 -11.75 12.08 9.96
CA GLY A 195 -11.29 12.61 8.68
C GLY A 195 -9.96 12.01 8.27
N LEU A 196 -9.58 12.22 7.01
CA LEU A 196 -8.30 11.78 6.48
C LEU A 196 -7.14 12.57 7.11
N ALA A 197 -6.24 11.88 7.81
CA ALA A 197 -5.03 12.49 8.33
C ALA A 197 -4.14 12.99 7.20
N ASN A 198 -3.47 14.11 7.45
CA ASN A 198 -2.34 14.50 6.63
C ASN A 198 -1.16 13.57 6.98
N TYR A 199 -0.96 12.55 6.16
CA TYR A 199 0.14 11.59 6.27
C TYR A 199 1.37 11.99 5.43
N GLY A 200 1.35 13.17 4.80
CA GLY A 200 2.37 13.59 3.84
C GLY A 200 2.37 12.71 2.59
N SER A 201 3.19 11.66 2.57
CA SER A 201 3.19 10.68 1.49
C SER A 201 3.63 9.30 1.97
N VAL A 202 2.94 8.28 1.51
CA VAL A 202 3.28 6.86 1.71
C VAL A 202 3.70 6.26 0.38
N VAL A 203 4.71 5.40 0.43
CA VAL A 203 5.16 4.61 -0.71
C VAL A 203 5.09 3.14 -0.35
N PHE A 204 4.21 2.41 -1.02
CA PHE A 204 4.28 0.96 -1.07
C PHE A 204 5.47 0.57 -1.97
N SER A 205 6.48 -0.08 -1.40
CA SER A 205 7.62 -0.66 -2.12
C SER A 205 7.47 -2.16 -2.28
N ASP A 206 8.22 -2.74 -3.22
CA ASP A 206 8.16 -4.16 -3.55
C ASP A 206 6.72 -4.67 -3.81
N ALA A 207 5.87 -3.76 -4.29
CA ALA A 207 4.48 -4.02 -4.56
C ALA A 207 4.33 -5.02 -5.71
N VAL A 208 3.66 -6.14 -5.44
CA VAL A 208 3.34 -7.16 -6.44
C VAL A 208 2.02 -7.87 -6.12
N ALA A 209 1.29 -8.26 -7.16
CA ALA A 209 0.15 -9.16 -7.06
C ALA A 209 0.51 -10.51 -7.70
N THR A 210 -0.09 -11.58 -7.23
CA THR A 210 0.14 -12.95 -7.69
C THR A 210 -1.14 -13.52 -8.26
N THR A 211 -1.01 -14.15 -9.41
CA THR A 211 -2.04 -14.95 -10.07
C THR A 211 -1.63 -16.42 -10.02
N ALA A 212 -2.44 -17.31 -10.59
CA ALA A 212 -2.06 -18.73 -10.70
C ALA A 212 -0.79 -18.97 -11.52
N SER A 213 -0.43 -18.08 -12.46
CA SER A 213 0.66 -18.29 -13.42
C SER A 213 1.86 -17.37 -13.23
N GLU A 214 1.66 -16.20 -12.62
CA GLU A 214 2.70 -15.17 -12.56
C GLU A 214 2.54 -14.20 -11.40
N THR A 215 3.63 -13.51 -11.09
CA THR A 215 3.66 -12.34 -10.22
C THR A 215 3.80 -11.09 -11.07
N VAL A 216 2.88 -10.14 -10.90
CA VAL A 216 2.81 -8.89 -11.67
C VAL A 216 3.06 -7.68 -10.78
N THR A 217 3.61 -6.62 -11.36
CA THR A 217 3.76 -5.32 -10.69
C THR A 217 2.48 -4.48 -10.82
N PRO A 218 2.29 -3.40 -10.04
CA PRO A 218 1.15 -2.47 -10.18
C PRO A 218 1.13 -1.68 -11.50
N SER A 219 2.10 -1.89 -12.40
CA SER A 219 2.13 -1.24 -13.71
C SER A 219 0.87 -1.56 -14.52
N GLY A 220 0.14 -0.52 -14.92
CA GLY A 220 -1.12 -0.66 -15.64
C GLY A 220 -2.36 -0.74 -14.75
N ALA A 221 -2.20 -0.70 -13.41
CA ALA A 221 -3.31 -0.55 -12.48
C ALA A 221 -4.16 0.69 -12.77
N GLU A 222 -5.42 0.65 -12.40
CA GLU A 222 -6.26 1.83 -12.28
C GLU A 222 -5.74 2.69 -11.11
N ILE A 223 -5.78 4.02 -11.24
CA ILE A 223 -5.38 4.93 -10.17
C ILE A 223 -6.62 5.52 -9.56
N LEU A 224 -6.70 5.41 -8.23
CA LEU A 224 -7.73 6.01 -7.43
C LEU A 224 -7.16 7.17 -6.65
N ASP A 225 -7.94 8.24 -6.51
CA ASP A 225 -7.66 9.33 -5.59
C ASP A 225 -8.94 9.74 -4.84
N ILE A 226 -8.75 10.24 -3.62
CA ILE A 226 -9.86 10.63 -2.76
C ILE A 226 -10.31 12.04 -3.13
N GLU A 227 -11.60 12.17 -3.39
CA GLU A 227 -12.32 13.42 -3.58
C GLU A 227 -13.54 13.42 -2.66
N THR A 228 -13.66 14.44 -1.82
CA THR A 228 -14.84 14.57 -0.95
C THR A 228 -16.10 14.84 -1.78
N SER A 229 -17.28 14.59 -1.21
CA SER A 229 -18.58 14.93 -1.82
C SER A 229 -18.73 16.42 -2.23
N SER A 230 -17.88 17.31 -1.72
CA SER A 230 -17.80 18.73 -2.10
C SER A 230 -16.81 19.01 -3.24
N ASN A 231 -16.31 17.98 -3.94
CA ASN A 231 -15.32 18.05 -5.02
C ASN A 231 -13.97 18.64 -4.57
N ILE A 232 -13.54 18.26 -3.35
CA ILE A 232 -12.22 18.62 -2.83
C ILE A 232 -11.33 17.39 -2.91
N ILE A 233 -10.31 17.46 -3.75
CA ILE A 233 -9.30 16.41 -3.89
C ILE A 233 -8.39 16.42 -2.67
N LEU A 234 -8.24 15.26 -2.03
CA LEU A 234 -7.41 15.09 -0.83
C LEU A 234 -6.12 14.31 -1.11
N THR A 235 -6.07 13.52 -2.18
CA THR A 235 -4.90 12.70 -2.50
C THR A 235 -4.43 12.81 -3.93
N LYS A 236 -3.19 12.35 -4.14
CA LYS A 236 -2.62 12.16 -5.46
C LYS A 236 -1.79 10.89 -5.52
N SER A 237 -2.15 10.00 -6.44
CA SER A 237 -1.60 8.65 -6.52
C SER A 237 -0.82 8.43 -7.81
N SER A 238 0.20 7.56 -7.74
CA SER A 238 0.99 7.19 -8.91
C SER A 238 1.64 5.82 -8.77
N VAL A 239 1.98 5.20 -9.90
CA VAL A 239 2.75 3.95 -9.93
C VAL A 239 4.02 4.14 -10.74
N THR A 240 5.12 3.62 -10.22
CA THR A 240 6.38 3.48 -10.95
C THR A 240 7.00 2.12 -10.64
N GLY A 241 6.99 1.20 -11.62
CA GLY A 241 7.56 -0.13 -11.45
C GLY A 241 6.85 -0.91 -10.33
N LYS A 242 7.58 -1.25 -9.27
CA LYS A 242 7.09 -1.94 -8.07
C LYS A 242 6.70 -0.98 -6.93
N SER A 243 6.43 0.27 -7.25
CA SER A 243 6.08 1.28 -6.26
C SER A 243 4.72 1.90 -6.54
N VAL A 244 3.90 2.02 -5.51
CA VAL A 244 2.69 2.84 -5.47
C VAL A 244 2.95 3.99 -4.51
N THR A 245 2.89 5.22 -4.99
CA THR A 245 3.10 6.42 -4.18
C THR A 245 1.78 7.17 -4.07
N ILE A 246 1.38 7.47 -2.85
CA ILE A 246 0.13 8.16 -2.53
C ILE A 246 0.50 9.34 -1.65
N ALA A 247 0.11 10.54 -2.04
CA ALA A 247 0.38 11.78 -1.31
C ALA A 247 -0.93 12.42 -0.86
N TYR A 248 -0.94 12.98 0.35
CA TYR A 248 -1.96 13.94 0.79
C TYR A 248 -1.72 15.28 0.08
N VAL A 249 -2.79 16.04 -0.24
CA VAL A 249 -2.75 17.27 -1.05
C VAL A 249 -3.20 18.52 -0.29
#